data_AF-A0A1R4HR42-F1
#
_entry.id   AF-A0A1R4HR42-F1
#
_cell.length_a   1.000
_cell.length_b   1.000
_cell.length_c   1.000
_cell.angle_alpha   90.00
_cell.angle_beta   90.00
_cell.angle_gamma   90.00
#
_symmetry.space_group_name_H-M   'P 1'
#
loop_
_entity.id
_entity.type
_entity.pdbx_description
1 polymer ?
#
loop_
_entity_poly.entity_id
_entity_poly.type
_entity_poly.pdbx_seq_one_letter_code
_entity_poly.pdbx_strand_id
1 'polypeptide(L)' 'MPFESFQRLPQEVQEIVTLGLENEIQTAFEAIGKAKANSSLSVEEIGFLEGDILRASALRSRLTGEDSPVVPKK' A
#
# COMPACT_ATOMS: atom_id res chain seq x y z
N MET A 1 17.83 3.37 -11.00
CA MET A 1 16.49 2.73 -11.10
C MET A 1 16.21 2.02 -9.77
N PRO A 2 15.20 2.42 -8.98
CA PRO A 2 14.90 1.80 -7.68
C PRO A 2 14.63 0.30 -7.79
N PHE A 3 13.94 -0.10 -8.85
CA PHE A 3 13.70 -1.49 -9.25
C PHE A 3 15.00 -2.31 -9.33
N GLU A 4 15.97 -1.86 -10.12
CA GLU A 4 17.24 -2.59 -10.31
C GLU A 4 18.07 -2.72 -9.03
N SER A 5 18.01 -1.73 -8.14
CA SER A 5 18.70 -1.79 -6.85
C SER A 5 18.01 -2.74 -5.89
N PHE A 6 16.68 -2.77 -5.88
CA PHE A 6 15.89 -3.66 -5.03
C PHE A 6 16.02 -5.13 -5.43
N GLN A 7 16.02 -5.42 -6.73
CA GLN A 7 16.19 -6.77 -7.28
C GLN A 7 17.56 -7.40 -6.96
N ARG A 8 18.55 -6.60 -6.53
CA ARG A 8 19.87 -7.09 -6.10
C ARG A 8 19.93 -7.48 -4.62
N LEU A 9 18.89 -7.18 -3.85
CA LEU A 9 18.80 -7.59 -2.45
C LEU A 9 18.57 -9.11 -2.35
N PRO A 10 18.92 -9.75 -1.22
CA PRO A 10 18.53 -11.14 -0.98
C PRO A 10 17.02 -11.32 -1.15
N GLN A 11 16.61 -12.49 -1.65
CA GLN A 11 15.20 -12.77 -1.94
C GLN A 11 14.33 -12.60 -0.70
N GLU A 12 14.81 -13.02 0.47
CA GLU A 12 14.08 -12.88 1.74
C GLU A 12 13.83 -11.41 2.08
N VAL A 13 14.77 -10.52 1.76
CA VAL A 13 14.61 -9.07 1.98
C VAL A 13 13.58 -8.49 1.01
N GLN A 14 13.62 -8.93 -0.25
CA GLN A 14 12.63 -8.51 -1.25
C GLN A 14 11.22 -8.95 -0.84
N GLU A 15 11.06 -10.18 -0.37
CA GLU A 15 9.79 -10.73 0.11
C GLU A 15 9.29 -9.98 1.35
N ILE A 16 10.14 -9.75 2.36
CA ILE A 16 9.78 -9.01 3.57
C ILE A 16 9.27 -7.61 3.23
N VAL A 17 9.95 -6.90 2.34
CA VAL A 17 9.54 -5.54 1.94
C VAL A 17 8.23 -5.58 1.17
N THR A 18 8.08 -6.49 0.21
CA THR A 18 6.88 -6.58 -0.62
C THR A 18 5.65 -6.97 0.20
N LEU A 19 5.79 -7.94 1.10
CA LEU A 19 4.75 -8.35 2.05
C LEU A 19 4.43 -7.24 3.06
N GLY A 20 5.43 -6.51 3.53
CA GLY A 20 5.24 -5.36 4.42
C GLY A 20 4.36 -4.29 3.79
N LEU A 21 4.64 -3.94 2.53
CA LEU A 21 3.84 -2.97 1.77
C LEU A 21 2.41 -3.46 1.52
N GLU A 22 2.23 -4.73 1.20
CA GLU A 22 0.90 -5.32 1.01
C GLU A 22 0.06 -5.31 2.30
N ASN A 23 0.69 -5.67 3.43
CA ASN A 23 0.03 -5.62 4.74
C ASN A 23 -0.36 -4.20 5.13
N GLU A 24 0.49 -3.21 4.86
CA GLU A 24 0.20 -1.79 5.13
C GLU A 24 -1.01 -1.30 4.33
N ILE A 25 -1.06 -1.61 3.03
CA ILE A 25 -2.18 -1.29 2.15
C ILE A 25 -3.48 -1.94 2.67
N GLN A 26 -3.43 -3.25 2.97
CA GLN A 26 -4.60 -3.99 3.45
C GLN A 26 -5.09 -3.45 4.79
N THR A 27 -4.18 -3.15 5.72
CA THR A 27 -4.52 -2.60 7.05
C THR A 27 -5.19 -1.24 6.92
N ALA A 28 -4.69 -0.38 6.04
CA ALA A 28 -5.29 0.93 5.80
C ALA A 28 -6.68 0.81 5.16
N PHE A 29 -6.89 -0.10 4.21
CA PHE A 29 -8.22 -0.37 3.65
C PHE A 29 -9.21 -0.86 4.72
N GLU A 30 -8.78 -1.77 5.59
CA GLU A 30 -9.61 -2.25 6.70
C GLU A 30 -9.95 -1.15 7.70
N ALA A 31 -8.98 -0.29 8.03
CA ALA A 31 -9.19 0.84 8.91
C ALA A 31 -10.22 1.82 8.33
N ILE A 32 -10.11 2.18 7.05
CA ILE A 32 -11.09 3.01 6.35
C ILE A 32 -12.47 2.34 6.32
N GLY A 33 -12.53 1.03 6.02
CA GLY A 33 -13.78 0.27 5.99
C GLY A 33 -14.50 0.26 7.34
N LYS A 34 -13.77 -0.04 8.43
CA LYS A 34 -14.28 -0.02 9.81
C LYS A 34 -14.71 1.40 10.22
N ALA A 35 -13.93 2.41 9.84
CA ALA A 35 -14.23 3.79 10.16
C ALA A 35 -15.47 4.33 9.46
N LYS A 36 -15.66 3.99 8.18
CA LYS A 36 -16.86 4.33 7.41
C LYS A 36 -18.10 3.63 7.97
N ALA A 37 -17.97 2.38 8.42
CA ALA A 37 -19.07 1.64 9.05
C ALA A 37 -19.48 2.23 10.41
N ASN A 38 -18.52 2.72 11.19
CA ASN A 38 -18.75 3.19 12.56
C ASN A 38 -18.81 4.72 12.69
N SER A 39 -18.67 5.47 11.59
CA SER A 39 -18.51 6.94 11.56
C SER A 39 -17.43 7.44 12.55
N SER A 40 -16.36 6.67 12.72
CA SER A 40 -15.44 6.84 13.86
C SER A 40 -14.17 7.65 13.55
N LEU A 41 -13.84 7.87 12.28
CA LEU A 41 -12.70 8.70 11.87
C LEU A 41 -13.18 10.00 11.24
N SER A 42 -12.43 11.06 11.47
CA SER A 42 -12.57 12.33 10.77
C SER A 42 -12.22 12.18 9.29
N VAL A 43 -12.68 13.13 8.47
CA VAL A 43 -12.35 13.21 7.05
C VAL A 43 -10.84 13.31 6.83
N GLU A 44 -10.14 14.01 7.73
CA GLU A 44 -8.69 14.17 7.68
C GLU A 44 -7.98 12.85 7.92
N GLU A 45 -8.37 12.08 8.93
CA GLU A 45 -7.79 10.75 9.20
C GLU A 45 -8.03 9.75 8.06
N ILE A 46 -9.21 9.79 7.43
CA ILE A 46 -9.48 8.99 6.23
C ILE A 46 -8.53 9.40 5.09
N GLY A 47 -8.34 10.70 4.88
CA GLY A 47 -7.42 11.22 3.86
C GLY A 47 -5.96 10.83 4.11
N PHE A 48 -5.53 10.75 5.37
CA PHE A 48 -4.19 10.24 5.72
C PHE A 48 -4.01 8.78 5.30
N LEU A 49 -4.98 7.92 5.64
CA LEU A 49 -4.96 6.50 5.29
C LEU A 49 -5.02 6.27 3.77
N GLU A 50 -5.84 7.05 3.06
CA GLU A 50 -5.86 7.00 1.59
C GLU A 50 -4.52 7.43 0.99
N GLY A 51 -3.86 8.43 1.57
CA GLY A 51 -2.52 8.84 1.21
C GLY A 51 -1.47 7.75 1.43
N ASP A 52 -1.54 7.02 2.54
CA ASP A 52 -0.65 5.88 2.84
C ASP A 52 -0.84 4.76 1.83
N ILE A 53 -2.08 4.39 1.52
CA ILE A 53 -2.39 3.39 0.48
C ILE A 53 -1.75 3.77 -0.86
N LEU A 54 -1.90 5.03 -1.28
CA LEU A 54 -1.35 5.50 -2.54
C LEU A 54 0.18 5.45 -2.56
N ARG A 55 0.83 5.87 -1.47
CA ARG A 55 2.28 5.86 -1.34
C ARG A 55 2.84 4.44 -1.33
N ALA A 56 2.27 3.54 -0.52
CA ALA A 56 2.68 2.15 -0.43
C ALA A 56 2.46 1.41 -1.75
N SER A 57 1.32 1.63 -2.41
CA SER A 57 1.01 1.06 -3.74
C SER A 57 1.98 1.54 -4.81
N ALA A 58 2.28 2.84 -4.83
CA ALA A 58 3.25 3.41 -5.77
C ALA A 58 4.67 2.89 -5.52
N LEU A 59 5.06 2.71 -4.26
CA LEU A 59 6.35 2.14 -3.89
C LEU A 59 6.45 0.68 -4.33
N ARG A 60 5.44 -0.15 -4.03
CA ARG A 60 5.37 -1.54 -4.46
C ARG A 60 5.52 -1.65 -5.98
N SER A 61 4.74 -0.87 -6.73
CA SER A 61 4.81 -0.86 -8.19
C SER A 61 6.19 -0.48 -8.73
N ARG A 62 6.88 0.49 -8.10
CA ARG A 62 8.26 0.86 -8.46
C ARG A 62 9.30 -0.22 -8.13
N LEU A 63 9.04 -1.05 -7.12
CA LEU A 63 9.97 -2.09 -6.65
C LEU A 63 9.77 -3.42 -7.38
N THR A 64 8.53 -3.75 -7.76
CA THR A 64 8.19 -5.04 -8.40
C THR A 64 7.89 -4.91 -9.89
N GLY A 65 7.64 -3.70 -10.40
CA GLY A 65 7.21 -3.49 -11.78
C GLY A 65 5.77 -3.93 -12.06
N GLU A 66 5.06 -4.42 -11.05
CA GLU A 66 3.64 -4.76 -11.16
C GLU A 66 2.81 -3.50 -10.98
N ASP A 67 1.87 -3.22 -11.88
CA ASP A 67 0.81 -2.25 -11.60
C ASP A 67 0.00 -2.77 -10.40
N SER A 68 0.08 -2.05 -9.28
CA SER A 68 -0.79 -2.32 -8.12
C SER A 68 -2.23 -2.32 -8.64
N PRO A 69 -3.09 -3.30 -8.29
CA PRO A 69 -4.43 -3.40 -8.84
C PRO A 69 -5.17 -2.09 -8.53
N VAL A 70 -5.26 -1.23 -9.54
CA VAL A 70 -5.96 0.03 -9.49
C VAL A 70 -7.41 -0.34 -9.20
N VAL A 71 -7.92 0.13 -8.06
CA VAL A 71 -9.33 0.02 -7.68
C VAL A 71 -10.18 0.27 -8.92
N PRO A 72 -11.02 -0.69 -9.36
CA PRO A 72 -11.80 -0.52 -10.57
C PRO A 72 -12.74 0.67 -10.37
N LYS A 73 -12.56 1.72 -11.18
CA LYS A 73 -13.53 2.81 -11.28
C LYS A 73 -14.81 2.24 -11.87
N LYS A 74 -15.84 2.09 -11.03
CA LYS A 74 -17.24 2.02 -11.49
C LYS A 74 -17.85 3.42 -11.44
#